data_AF-A0A539E2D6-F1
#
_entry.id   AF-A0A539E2D6-F1
#
_cell.length_a   1.000
_cell.length_b   1.000
_cell.length_c   1.000
_cell.angle_alpha   90.00
_cell.angle_beta   90.00
_cell.angle_gamma   90.00
#
_symmetry.space_group_name_H-M   'P 1'
#
loop_
_entity.id
_entity.type
_entity.pdbx_description
1 polymer ?
#
loop_
_entity_poly.entity_id
_entity_poly.type
_entity_poly.pdbx_seq_one_letter_code
_entity_poly.pdbx_strand_id
1 'polypeptide(L)'
;MRPDSNFQVIGERTNVTGSPKFARLILEGNYEEALRVARQQVENGANLIDINMDEGLLDSVAAMTTYLNLVASEPEISRIPIMIDSSNWAVLEAGLQCLQGKGVVNSISLKDGEAEFIRRARIIRRHGAAVVIMAFDEAGQADTVERKVAICRRAYDILTQEVGFPPEDLIFDPNVLTVATGIEEHNDYALAFIEATRRIKATLPGARVSGGISNISFSFRGNNPIREAMHAAFLYHAIQAGLDMGIVNAGQLAVYEEIPKDLLERVEDVLLNRRPDATERLLSFAETVKGGERAALKEDAWREGPVEDRLAHALIKGVVDHIDADVEEARRKYERPIQVIEGPLMAGMNVVGDLFGSGKMFLPQVVKSARVMKKAVAILLPYMEAEKAASGSLGAQGTIVMATVKGDVHDIGKNIVGVVLSCNNWNVIDLGVMVPCEKILAAAREHDADLIGLSGLITPSLEEMAHVAREMEREGFKTPLLIGGATTSRPHTAIKIAPAYSQ
;
A
#
# COMPACT_ATOMS: atom_id res chain seq x y z
N MET A 1 -6.17 2.30 -11.84
CA MET A 1 -6.12 1.11 -10.95
C MET A 1 -6.81 -0.07 -11.62
N ARG A 2 -6.32 -1.30 -11.44
CA ARG A 2 -6.93 -2.52 -12.00
C ARG A 2 -7.96 -3.13 -11.03
N PRO A 3 -8.87 -4.01 -11.49
CA PRO A 3 -9.89 -4.63 -10.64
C PRO A 3 -9.33 -5.50 -9.49
N ASP A 4 -8.13 -6.05 -9.66
CA ASP A 4 -7.37 -6.87 -8.71
C ASP A 4 -6.38 -6.06 -7.86
N SER A 5 -6.37 -4.73 -8.01
CA SER A 5 -5.49 -3.88 -7.21
C SER A 5 -5.93 -3.89 -5.75
N ASN A 6 -4.99 -4.19 -4.86
CA ASN A 6 -5.18 -4.04 -3.41
C ASN A 6 -5.39 -2.55 -3.04
N PHE A 7 -5.73 -2.31 -1.78
CA PHE A 7 -5.83 -0.96 -1.22
C PHE A 7 -4.59 -0.10 -1.53
N GLN A 8 -4.80 1.09 -2.10
CA GLN A 8 -3.72 2.01 -2.44
C GLN A 8 -3.46 3.03 -1.34
N VAL A 9 -2.19 3.19 -1.00
CA VAL A 9 -1.72 4.06 0.08
C VAL A 9 -1.28 5.39 -0.51
N ILE A 10 -1.90 6.47 -0.07
CA ILE A 10 -1.50 7.83 -0.43
C ILE A 10 -0.76 8.42 0.77
N GLY A 11 0.52 8.78 0.58
CA GLY A 11 1.35 9.30 1.66
C GLY A 11 0.97 10.74 2.07
N GLU A 12 0.60 10.94 3.34
CA GLU A 12 0.08 12.21 3.87
C GLU A 12 1.13 13.23 4.36
N ARG A 13 2.41 12.85 4.49
CA ARG A 13 3.40 13.61 5.28
C ARG A 13 3.99 14.83 4.57
N THR A 14 3.76 14.95 3.27
CA THR A 14 4.16 16.08 2.42
C THR A 14 3.09 17.18 2.43
N ASN A 15 2.60 17.49 3.63
CA ASN A 15 1.51 18.42 3.87
C ASN A 15 1.94 19.45 4.92
N VAL A 16 1.98 20.73 4.55
CA VAL A 16 2.42 21.83 5.44
C VAL A 16 1.50 21.95 6.65
N THR A 17 0.20 21.76 6.50
CA THR A 17 -0.75 21.82 7.63
C THR A 17 -0.69 20.57 8.52
N GLY A 18 -0.44 19.40 7.92
CA GLY A 18 -0.52 18.09 8.58
C GLY A 18 0.78 17.57 9.20
N SER A 19 1.94 18.07 8.75
CA SER A 19 3.26 17.53 9.12
C SER A 19 4.20 18.64 9.61
N PRO A 20 4.40 18.79 10.94
CA PRO A 20 5.25 19.85 11.50
C PRO A 20 6.68 19.83 10.95
N LYS A 21 7.22 18.63 10.68
CA LYS A 21 8.55 18.50 10.06
C LYS A 21 8.58 19.07 8.65
N PHE A 22 7.58 18.72 7.82
CA PHE A 22 7.52 19.19 6.44
C PHE A 22 7.27 20.70 6.38
N ALA A 23 6.33 21.19 7.19
CA ALA A 23 6.02 22.62 7.34
C ALA A 23 7.28 23.44 7.60
N ARG A 24 8.06 23.05 8.60
CA ARG A 24 9.33 23.71 8.95
C ARG A 24 10.29 23.74 7.77
N LEU A 25 10.48 22.61 7.09
CA LEU A 25 11.43 22.51 5.97
C LEU A 25 11.03 23.41 4.79
N ILE A 26 9.74 23.48 4.46
CA ILE A 26 9.23 24.34 3.38
C ILE A 26 9.37 25.83 3.77
N LEU A 27 8.98 26.20 4.99
CA LEU A 27 9.09 27.58 5.49
C LEU A 27 10.55 28.06 5.58
N GLU A 28 11.50 27.16 5.87
CA GLU A 28 12.94 27.45 5.87
C GLU A 28 13.58 27.39 4.46
N GLY A 29 12.81 27.06 3.42
CA GLY A 29 13.31 26.89 2.05
C GLY A 29 14.22 25.67 1.86
N ASN A 30 14.23 24.74 2.81
CA ASN A 30 15.04 23.52 2.77
C ASN A 30 14.32 22.40 2.00
N TYR A 31 14.17 22.61 0.69
CA TYR A 31 13.47 21.69 -0.19
C TYR A 31 14.19 20.34 -0.38
N GLU A 32 15.52 20.28 -0.23
CA GLU A 32 16.29 19.04 -0.35
C GLU A 32 15.93 18.05 0.77
N GLU A 33 15.88 18.51 2.02
CA GLU A 33 15.40 17.67 3.13
C GLU A 33 13.90 17.38 3.02
N ALA A 34 13.11 18.29 2.43
CA ALA A 34 11.69 18.07 2.18
C ALA A 34 11.47 16.89 1.21
N LEU A 35 12.28 16.78 0.14
CA LEU A 35 12.26 15.63 -0.77
C LEU A 35 12.51 14.30 -0.04
N ARG A 36 13.37 14.30 1.00
CA ARG A 36 13.58 13.08 1.81
C ARG A 36 12.32 12.64 2.53
N VAL A 37 11.42 13.56 2.90
CA VAL A 37 10.11 13.20 3.46
C VAL A 37 9.27 12.44 2.42
N ALA A 38 9.22 12.93 1.18
CA ALA A 38 8.53 12.24 0.08
C ALA A 38 9.16 10.86 -0.20
N ARG A 39 10.47 10.80 -0.40
CA ARG A 39 11.22 9.54 -0.64
C ARG A 39 10.95 8.51 0.45
N GLN A 40 11.00 8.93 1.72
CA GLN A 40 10.75 8.03 2.84
C GLN A 40 9.34 7.43 2.83
N GLN A 41 8.34 8.16 2.33
CA GLN A 41 6.99 7.62 2.18
C GLN A 41 6.93 6.56 1.08
N VAL A 42 7.60 6.78 -0.06
CA VAL A 42 7.71 5.78 -1.14
C VAL A 42 8.38 4.51 -0.64
N GLU A 43 9.50 4.64 0.06
CA GLU A 43 10.22 3.51 0.68
C GLU A 43 9.36 2.73 1.68
N ASN A 44 8.46 3.43 2.38
CA ASN A 44 7.51 2.82 3.30
C ASN A 44 6.25 2.29 2.60
N GLY A 45 6.22 2.23 1.26
CA GLY A 45 5.15 1.59 0.50
C GLY A 45 3.99 2.50 0.09
N ALA A 46 4.17 3.82 0.09
CA ALA A 46 3.19 4.72 -0.53
C ALA A 46 3.11 4.47 -2.04
N ASN A 47 1.88 4.35 -2.55
CA ASN A 47 1.58 4.19 -3.97
C ASN A 47 1.40 5.54 -4.68
N LEU A 48 0.97 6.57 -3.93
CA LEU A 48 0.87 7.96 -4.37
C LEU A 48 1.41 8.88 -3.27
N ILE A 49 1.79 10.10 -3.62
CA ILE A 49 2.18 11.14 -2.65
C ILE A 49 1.20 12.30 -2.72
N ASP A 50 0.59 12.64 -1.59
CA ASP A 50 -0.24 13.84 -1.44
C ASP A 50 0.64 15.03 -1.06
N ILE A 51 0.58 16.10 -1.86
CA ILE A 51 1.41 17.29 -1.66
C ILE A 51 0.50 18.48 -1.41
N ASN A 52 0.58 19.04 -0.20
CA ASN A 52 -0.18 20.21 0.21
C ASN A 52 0.76 21.33 0.67
N MET A 53 0.61 22.52 0.04
CA MET A 53 1.40 23.73 0.30
C MET A 53 0.53 24.90 0.81
N ASP A 54 -0.69 24.62 1.28
CA ASP A 54 -1.59 25.63 1.83
C ASP A 54 -1.10 26.07 3.21
N GLU A 55 -0.65 27.32 3.29
CA GLU A 55 -0.22 27.99 4.53
C GLU A 55 -0.31 29.50 4.33
N GLY A 56 -0.82 30.23 5.33
CA GLY A 56 -1.11 31.66 5.20
C GLY A 56 0.13 32.54 5.00
N LEU A 57 1.32 32.02 5.33
CA LEU A 57 2.60 32.70 5.19
C LEU A 57 3.39 32.32 3.92
N LEU A 58 2.88 31.37 3.12
CA LEU A 58 3.55 30.90 1.91
C LEU A 58 2.88 31.46 0.65
N ASP A 59 3.68 31.73 -0.38
CA ASP A 59 3.17 31.72 -1.74
C ASP A 59 2.97 30.26 -2.16
N SER A 60 1.77 29.74 -1.91
CA SER A 60 1.43 28.34 -2.17
C SER A 60 1.57 27.95 -3.64
N VAL A 61 1.37 28.88 -4.59
CA VAL A 61 1.54 28.61 -6.03
C VAL A 61 3.02 28.42 -6.34
N ALA A 62 3.88 29.33 -5.88
CA ALA A 62 5.32 29.22 -6.06
C ALA A 62 5.91 28.00 -5.35
N ALA A 63 5.46 27.72 -4.11
CA ALA A 63 5.92 26.56 -3.33
C ALA A 63 5.53 25.23 -4.00
N MET A 64 4.28 25.10 -4.45
CA MET A 64 3.79 23.91 -5.14
C MET A 64 4.58 23.64 -6.42
N THR A 65 4.69 24.63 -7.30
CA THR A 65 5.39 24.50 -8.58
C THR A 65 6.89 24.19 -8.38
N THR A 66 7.54 24.86 -7.43
CA THR A 66 8.95 24.61 -7.08
C THR A 66 9.15 23.18 -6.62
N TYR A 67 8.33 22.72 -5.67
CA TYR A 67 8.48 21.38 -5.10
C TYR A 67 8.15 20.28 -6.12
N LEU A 68 7.12 20.45 -6.95
CA LEU A 68 6.79 19.48 -8.01
C LEU A 68 7.90 19.34 -9.05
N ASN A 69 8.54 20.45 -9.45
CA ASN A 69 9.70 20.41 -10.35
C ASN A 69 10.88 19.66 -9.75
N LEU A 70 11.13 19.82 -8.45
CA LEU A 70 12.15 19.07 -7.72
C LEU A 70 11.80 17.58 -7.62
N VAL A 71 10.55 17.25 -7.30
CA VAL A 71 10.05 15.86 -7.29
C VAL A 71 10.23 15.20 -8.66
N ALA A 72 9.97 15.91 -9.76
CA ALA A 72 10.17 15.39 -11.11
C ALA A 72 11.64 15.07 -11.42
N SER A 73 12.59 15.79 -10.80
CA SER A 73 14.02 15.52 -10.95
C SER A 73 14.52 14.30 -10.18
N GLU A 74 13.68 13.71 -9.32
CA GLU A 74 14.08 12.67 -8.38
C GLU A 74 13.45 11.30 -8.70
N PRO A 75 14.19 10.37 -9.34
CA PRO A 75 13.62 9.14 -9.94
C PRO A 75 12.88 8.23 -8.97
N GLU A 76 13.33 8.17 -7.71
CA GLU A 76 12.69 7.32 -6.69
C GLU A 76 11.29 7.80 -6.31
N ILE A 77 11.02 9.09 -6.48
CA ILE A 77 9.73 9.72 -6.17
C ILE A 77 8.88 9.79 -7.45
N SER A 78 9.46 10.25 -8.57
CA SER A 78 8.73 10.48 -9.83
C SER A 78 8.20 9.21 -10.50
N ARG A 79 8.64 8.02 -10.07
CA ARG A 79 8.10 6.74 -10.51
C ARG A 79 6.67 6.44 -10.03
N ILE A 80 6.14 7.18 -9.04
CA ILE A 80 4.76 7.03 -8.57
C ILE A 80 3.94 8.32 -8.79
N PRO A 81 2.60 8.22 -8.93
CA PRO A 81 1.75 9.39 -9.16
C PRO A 81 1.73 10.38 -7.98
N ILE A 82 1.52 11.65 -8.32
CA ILE A 82 1.38 12.74 -7.36
C ILE A 82 -0.08 13.16 -7.27
N MET A 83 -0.56 13.36 -6.03
CA MET A 83 -1.82 13.98 -5.69
C MET A 83 -1.55 15.44 -5.27
N ILE A 84 -2.03 16.40 -6.06
CA ILE A 84 -1.88 17.82 -5.78
C ILE A 84 -3.02 18.23 -4.86
N ASP A 85 -2.70 18.61 -3.62
CA ASP A 85 -3.65 18.97 -2.59
C ASP A 85 -3.65 20.47 -2.31
N SER A 86 -4.81 21.10 -2.51
CA SER A 86 -5.03 22.50 -2.14
C SER A 86 -6.51 22.85 -2.14
N SER A 87 -6.88 23.74 -1.22
CA SER A 87 -8.17 24.43 -1.21
C SER A 87 -8.27 25.56 -2.25
N ASN A 88 -7.14 25.98 -2.83
CA ASN A 88 -7.05 27.07 -3.79
C ASN A 88 -6.90 26.53 -5.23
N TRP A 89 -7.87 26.87 -6.08
CA TRP A 89 -7.86 26.47 -7.49
C TRP A 89 -6.59 26.89 -8.26
N ALA A 90 -6.03 28.06 -7.97
CA ALA A 90 -4.83 28.54 -8.66
C ALA A 90 -3.61 27.65 -8.37
N VAL A 91 -3.52 27.08 -7.16
CA VAL A 91 -2.44 26.14 -6.77
C VAL A 91 -2.63 24.81 -7.49
N LEU A 92 -3.87 24.29 -7.54
CA LEU A 92 -4.20 23.06 -8.27
C LEU A 92 -3.87 23.18 -9.76
N GLU A 93 -4.27 24.28 -10.39
CA GLU A 93 -4.04 24.52 -11.81
C GLU A 93 -2.54 24.70 -12.13
N ALA A 94 -1.80 25.42 -11.29
CA ALA A 94 -0.35 25.54 -11.45
C ALA A 94 0.36 24.19 -11.24
N GLY A 95 -0.06 23.41 -10.26
CA GLY A 95 0.49 22.08 -10.02
C GLY A 95 0.26 21.14 -11.21
N LEU A 96 -0.95 21.16 -11.79
CA LEU A 96 -1.30 20.36 -12.98
C LEU A 96 -0.39 20.65 -14.18
N GLN A 97 0.08 21.90 -14.32
CA GLN A 97 0.99 22.30 -15.38
C GLN A 97 2.42 21.78 -15.17
N CYS A 98 2.79 21.44 -13.93
CA CYS A 98 4.12 20.90 -13.59
C CYS A 98 4.21 19.37 -13.70
N LEU A 99 3.08 18.67 -13.72
CA LEU A 99 3.09 17.20 -13.77
C LEU A 99 3.52 16.68 -15.15
N GLN A 100 4.50 15.78 -15.17
CA GLN A 100 4.95 15.10 -16.39
C GLN A 100 4.07 13.89 -16.77
N GLY A 101 3.43 13.27 -15.78
CA GLY A 101 2.57 12.10 -15.93
C GLY A 101 1.17 12.33 -15.38
N LYS A 102 0.35 11.27 -15.39
CA LYS A 102 -1.02 11.32 -14.84
C LYS A 102 -0.97 11.45 -13.32
N GLY A 103 -1.32 12.61 -12.80
CA GLY A 103 -1.53 12.85 -11.36
C GLY A 103 -3.00 12.84 -10.96
N VAL A 104 -3.25 13.25 -9.72
CA VAL A 104 -4.58 13.37 -9.12
C VAL A 104 -4.75 14.77 -8.56
N VAL A 105 -5.92 15.38 -8.78
CA VAL A 105 -6.30 16.65 -8.13
C VAL A 105 -7.07 16.36 -6.86
N ASN A 106 -6.61 16.90 -5.74
CA ASN A 106 -7.26 16.86 -4.43
C ASN A 106 -7.57 18.31 -3.98
N SER A 107 -8.78 18.82 -4.15
CA SER A 107 -9.98 18.19 -4.70
C SER A 107 -10.88 19.25 -5.34
N ILE A 108 -11.98 18.81 -5.96
CA ILE A 108 -13.09 19.69 -6.35
C ILE A 108 -14.38 19.28 -5.63
N SER A 109 -15.35 20.18 -5.58
CA SER A 109 -16.65 19.92 -4.96
C SER A 109 -17.73 20.83 -5.53
N LEU A 110 -19.00 20.60 -5.15
CA LEU A 110 -20.13 21.42 -5.54
C LEU A 110 -20.32 22.66 -4.64
N LYS A 111 -19.39 22.92 -3.70
CA LYS A 111 -19.44 24.05 -2.75
C LYS A 111 -19.62 25.41 -3.44
N ASP A 112 -18.89 25.64 -4.53
CA ASP A 112 -18.92 26.90 -5.28
C ASP A 112 -20.00 26.90 -6.39
N GLY A 113 -20.90 25.92 -6.36
CA GLY A 113 -21.94 25.69 -7.34
C GLY A 113 -21.50 24.88 -8.56
N GLU A 114 -22.50 24.40 -9.28
CA GLU A 114 -22.34 23.47 -10.41
C GLU A 114 -21.53 24.02 -11.58
N ALA A 115 -21.71 25.30 -11.92
CA ALA A 115 -21.01 25.92 -13.05
C ALA A 115 -19.48 25.92 -12.84
N GLU A 116 -19.04 26.22 -11.62
CA GLU A 116 -17.63 26.25 -11.27
C GLU A 116 -17.06 24.82 -11.16
N PHE A 117 -17.83 23.89 -10.59
CA PHE A 117 -17.48 22.47 -10.57
C PHE A 117 -17.23 21.91 -11.98
N ILE A 118 -18.13 22.19 -12.92
CA ILE A 118 -17.99 21.80 -14.34
C ILE A 118 -16.78 22.47 -14.99
N ARG A 119 -16.54 23.77 -14.75
CA ARG A 119 -15.38 24.51 -15.29
C ARG A 119 -14.07 23.84 -14.85
N ARG A 120 -13.93 23.60 -13.55
CA ARG A 120 -12.75 22.96 -12.95
C ARG A 120 -12.57 21.55 -13.50
N ALA A 121 -13.62 20.73 -13.51
CA ALA A 121 -13.57 19.37 -14.04
C ALA A 121 -13.12 19.30 -15.51
N ARG A 122 -13.60 20.23 -16.36
CA ARG A 122 -13.15 20.32 -17.76
C ARG A 122 -11.66 20.64 -17.87
N ILE A 123 -11.13 21.49 -16.99
CA ILE A 123 -9.69 21.81 -16.96
C ILE A 123 -8.90 20.56 -16.57
N ILE A 124 -9.27 19.89 -15.47
CA ILE A 124 -8.60 18.67 -15.00
C ILE A 124 -8.59 17.59 -16.09
N ARG A 125 -9.73 17.37 -16.75
CA ARG A 125 -9.87 16.41 -17.85
C ARG A 125 -8.94 16.74 -19.03
N ARG A 126 -8.77 18.01 -19.38
CA ARG A 126 -7.83 18.43 -20.45
C ARG A 126 -6.38 18.12 -20.11
N HIS A 127 -6.00 18.16 -18.83
CA HIS A 127 -4.69 17.72 -18.35
C HIS A 127 -4.56 16.19 -18.24
N GLY A 128 -5.65 15.43 -18.44
CA GLY A 128 -5.64 13.98 -18.34
C GLY A 128 -5.45 13.45 -16.91
N ALA A 129 -5.65 14.28 -15.89
CA ALA A 129 -5.51 13.91 -14.48
C ALA A 129 -6.78 13.25 -13.93
N ALA A 130 -6.63 12.42 -12.91
CA ALA A 130 -7.75 11.95 -12.09
C ALA A 130 -8.15 13.02 -11.06
N VAL A 131 -9.30 12.85 -10.41
CA VAL A 131 -9.83 13.86 -9.51
C VAL A 131 -10.49 13.27 -8.28
N VAL A 132 -10.18 13.86 -7.13
CA VAL A 132 -10.91 13.65 -5.87
C VAL A 132 -12.10 14.60 -5.83
N ILE A 133 -13.28 14.05 -5.53
CA ILE A 133 -14.54 14.78 -5.37
C ILE A 133 -14.97 14.68 -3.92
N MET A 134 -14.93 15.81 -3.22
CA MET A 134 -15.41 15.88 -1.84
C MET A 134 -16.93 15.82 -1.81
N ALA A 135 -17.50 15.07 -0.85
CA ALA A 135 -18.92 15.11 -0.55
C ALA A 135 -19.29 16.43 0.16
N PHE A 136 -19.23 17.54 -0.58
CA PHE A 136 -19.52 18.89 -0.16
C PHE A 136 -20.26 19.60 -1.30
N ASP A 137 -21.44 20.15 -1.03
CA ASP A 137 -22.24 20.90 -2.00
C ASP A 137 -22.62 22.30 -1.47
N GLU A 138 -23.52 22.98 -2.16
CA GLU A 138 -23.98 24.33 -1.82
C GLU A 138 -24.63 24.42 -0.43
N ALA A 139 -25.11 23.30 0.12
CA ALA A 139 -25.71 23.22 1.45
C ALA A 139 -24.69 22.88 2.56
N GLY A 140 -23.44 22.56 2.20
CA GLY A 140 -22.38 22.27 3.15
C GLY A 140 -21.77 20.87 3.01
N GLN A 141 -20.98 20.51 4.01
CA GLN A 141 -20.30 19.22 4.08
C GLN A 141 -21.28 18.08 4.41
N ALA A 142 -21.15 16.93 3.76
CA ALA A 142 -21.97 15.76 4.07
C ALA A 142 -21.45 14.99 5.28
N ASP A 143 -22.32 14.84 6.27
CA ASP A 143 -22.14 14.17 7.55
C ASP A 143 -22.89 12.83 7.64
N THR A 144 -24.10 12.73 7.06
CA THR A 144 -24.92 11.50 7.03
C THR A 144 -24.68 10.63 5.80
N VAL A 145 -25.04 9.34 5.88
CA VAL A 145 -24.94 8.39 4.75
C VAL A 145 -25.69 8.91 3.52
N GLU A 146 -26.94 9.34 3.72
CA GLU A 146 -27.83 9.80 2.66
C GLU A 146 -27.25 11.01 1.95
N ARG A 147 -26.72 11.97 2.71
CA ARG A 147 -26.08 13.17 2.16
C ARG A 147 -24.82 12.82 1.38
N LYS A 148 -23.94 11.98 1.94
CA LYS A 148 -22.71 11.54 1.28
C LYS A 148 -23.03 10.89 -0.07
N VAL A 149 -23.96 9.94 -0.10
CA VAL A 149 -24.34 9.22 -1.33
C VAL A 149 -25.05 10.13 -2.33
N ALA A 150 -25.92 11.03 -1.88
CA ALA A 150 -26.65 11.94 -2.76
C ALA A 150 -25.70 12.92 -3.49
N ILE A 151 -24.74 13.51 -2.78
CA ILE A 151 -23.76 14.42 -3.39
C ILE A 151 -22.87 13.66 -4.37
N CYS A 152 -22.32 12.50 -3.97
CA CYS A 152 -21.47 11.70 -4.85
C CYS A 152 -22.20 11.27 -6.12
N ARG A 153 -23.49 10.89 -6.02
CA ARG A 153 -24.30 10.56 -7.19
C ARG A 153 -24.52 11.76 -8.11
N ARG A 154 -24.92 12.91 -7.56
CA ARG A 154 -25.09 14.14 -8.36
C ARG A 154 -23.79 14.51 -9.09
N ALA A 155 -22.67 14.49 -8.37
CA ALA A 155 -21.36 14.77 -8.96
C ALA A 155 -20.97 13.74 -10.03
N TYR A 156 -21.24 12.44 -9.81
CA TYR A 156 -21.00 11.39 -10.79
C TYR A 156 -21.78 11.63 -12.08
N ASP A 157 -23.07 11.95 -11.99
CA ASP A 157 -23.93 12.19 -13.14
C ASP A 157 -23.43 13.41 -13.94
N ILE A 158 -23.13 14.53 -13.27
CA ILE A 158 -22.55 15.73 -13.93
C ILE A 158 -21.23 15.40 -14.62
N LEU A 159 -20.30 14.73 -13.93
CA LEU A 159 -18.96 14.46 -14.46
C LEU A 159 -19.00 13.48 -15.63
N THR A 160 -19.81 12.44 -15.55
CA THR A 160 -19.85 11.40 -16.58
C THR A 160 -20.71 11.81 -17.77
N GLN A 161 -21.86 12.44 -17.55
CA GLN A 161 -22.84 12.75 -18.59
C GLN A 161 -22.59 14.11 -19.27
N GLU A 162 -22.19 15.14 -18.52
CA GLU A 162 -22.02 16.50 -19.06
C GLU A 162 -20.56 16.85 -19.37
N VAL A 163 -19.62 16.42 -18.52
CA VAL A 163 -18.18 16.68 -18.72
C VAL A 163 -17.53 15.60 -19.59
N GLY A 164 -18.07 14.38 -19.59
CA GLY A 164 -17.50 13.22 -20.27
C GLY A 164 -16.23 12.70 -19.61
N PHE A 165 -16.14 12.82 -18.29
CA PHE A 165 -15.03 12.32 -17.47
C PHE A 165 -15.10 10.79 -17.38
N PRO A 166 -13.98 10.05 -17.56
CA PRO A 166 -13.95 8.61 -17.34
C PRO A 166 -14.30 8.27 -15.88
N PRO A 167 -15.28 7.39 -15.61
CA PRO A 167 -15.65 7.00 -14.25
C PRO A 167 -14.48 6.46 -13.41
N GLU A 168 -13.54 5.76 -14.04
CA GLU A 168 -12.35 5.19 -13.41
C GLU A 168 -11.36 6.22 -12.84
N ASP A 169 -11.49 7.48 -13.27
CA ASP A 169 -10.67 8.60 -12.82
C ASP A 169 -11.39 9.45 -11.75
N LEU A 170 -12.61 9.07 -11.36
CA LEU A 170 -13.38 9.70 -10.31
C LEU A 170 -13.10 9.02 -8.97
N ILE A 171 -12.58 9.78 -8.00
CA ILE A 171 -12.28 9.33 -6.65
C ILE A 171 -13.20 10.11 -5.70
N PHE A 172 -14.26 9.49 -5.18
CA PHE A 172 -15.11 10.14 -4.19
C PHE A 172 -14.46 10.10 -2.82
N ASP A 173 -14.46 11.24 -2.12
CA ASP A 173 -14.18 11.32 -0.69
C ASP A 173 -15.49 11.63 0.06
N PRO A 174 -16.12 10.61 0.69
CA PRO A 174 -17.32 10.78 1.51
C PRO A 174 -17.09 11.55 2.81
N ASN A 175 -15.94 12.19 3.03
CA ASN A 175 -15.50 12.85 4.25
C ASN A 175 -15.29 11.89 5.43
N VAL A 176 -14.04 11.55 5.71
CA VAL A 176 -13.63 11.01 7.01
C VAL A 176 -13.65 12.14 8.03
N LEU A 177 -14.62 12.11 8.95
CA LEU A 177 -14.79 13.11 10.01
C LEU A 177 -14.37 12.55 11.36
N THR A 178 -14.03 13.43 12.30
CA THR A 178 -13.55 13.05 13.62
C THR A 178 -14.67 12.47 14.50
N VAL A 179 -14.42 11.31 15.11
CA VAL A 179 -15.32 10.67 16.09
C VAL A 179 -14.80 10.84 17.52
N ALA A 180 -15.56 10.37 18.51
CA ALA A 180 -15.21 10.47 19.94
C ALA A 180 -14.90 11.92 20.38
N THR A 181 -15.66 12.87 19.85
CA THR A 181 -15.48 14.31 20.12
C THR A 181 -16.19 14.77 21.40
N GLY A 182 -17.02 13.92 21.99
CA GLY A 182 -17.94 14.27 23.09
C GLY A 182 -19.28 14.85 22.63
N ILE A 183 -19.49 14.99 21.31
CA ILE A 183 -20.74 15.43 20.69
C ILE A 183 -21.45 14.20 20.12
N GLU A 184 -22.70 13.96 20.51
CA GLU A 184 -23.43 12.74 20.17
C GLU A 184 -23.67 12.59 18.66
N GLU A 185 -23.94 13.71 17.99
CA GLU A 185 -24.15 13.80 16.55
C GLU A 185 -22.93 13.33 15.73
N HIS A 186 -21.73 13.32 16.34
CA HIS A 186 -20.50 12.90 15.69
C HIS A 186 -20.21 11.40 15.82
N ASN A 187 -20.99 10.67 16.63
CA ASN A 187 -20.74 9.25 16.91
C ASN A 187 -20.88 8.37 15.65
N ASP A 188 -21.80 8.73 14.75
CA ASP A 188 -22.08 7.95 13.55
C ASP A 188 -21.12 8.22 12.38
N TYR A 189 -20.21 9.19 12.47
CA TYR A 189 -19.43 9.64 11.32
C TYR A 189 -18.57 8.55 10.65
N ALA A 190 -17.91 7.69 11.43
CA ALA A 190 -17.14 6.56 10.88
C ALA A 190 -18.05 5.54 10.18
N LEU A 191 -19.12 5.12 10.85
CA LEU A 191 -20.08 4.17 10.32
C LEU A 191 -20.75 4.72 9.04
N ALA A 192 -21.08 6.01 9.05
CA ALA A 192 -21.66 6.71 7.91
C ALA A 192 -20.72 6.72 6.70
N PHE A 193 -19.42 6.90 6.91
CA PHE A 193 -18.43 6.78 5.84
C PHE A 193 -18.36 5.36 5.28
N ILE A 194 -18.32 4.34 6.14
CA ILE A 194 -18.23 2.93 5.74
C ILE A 194 -19.47 2.53 4.92
N GLU A 195 -20.67 2.91 5.37
CA GLU A 195 -21.91 2.61 4.65
C GLU A 195 -22.04 3.42 3.34
N ALA A 196 -21.66 4.70 3.35
CA ALA A 196 -21.61 5.49 2.12
C ALA A 196 -20.65 4.88 1.10
N THR A 197 -19.49 4.39 1.53
CA THR A 197 -18.52 3.68 0.69
C THR A 197 -19.17 2.48 0.01
N ARG A 198 -19.83 1.60 0.79
CA ARG A 198 -20.56 0.43 0.27
C ARG A 198 -21.59 0.82 -0.79
N ARG A 199 -22.39 1.86 -0.53
CA ARG A 199 -23.43 2.34 -1.46
C ARG A 199 -22.87 3.00 -2.70
N ILE A 200 -21.79 3.78 -2.58
CA ILE A 200 -21.09 4.39 -3.71
C ILE A 200 -20.54 3.29 -4.63
N LYS A 201 -19.83 2.31 -4.08
CA LYS A 201 -19.26 1.20 -4.85
C LYS A 201 -20.34 0.35 -5.53
N ALA A 202 -21.49 0.17 -4.89
CA ALA A 202 -22.60 -0.58 -5.46
C ALA A 202 -23.36 0.17 -6.57
N THR A 203 -23.35 1.52 -6.56
CA THR A 203 -24.24 2.30 -7.43
C THR A 203 -23.55 3.19 -8.44
N LEU A 204 -22.26 3.50 -8.27
CA LEU A 204 -21.47 4.36 -9.14
C LEU A 204 -20.34 3.52 -9.78
N PRO A 205 -20.62 2.82 -10.91
CA PRO A 205 -19.68 1.87 -11.49
C PRO A 205 -18.41 2.57 -11.98
N GLY A 206 -17.26 1.92 -11.82
CA GLY A 206 -15.95 2.45 -12.21
C GLY A 206 -15.36 3.45 -11.22
N ALA A 207 -16.19 4.19 -10.48
CA ALA A 207 -15.74 5.15 -9.48
C ALA A 207 -14.98 4.50 -8.33
N ARG A 208 -14.09 5.29 -7.75
CA ARG A 208 -13.22 4.92 -6.63
C ARG A 208 -13.62 5.68 -5.38
N VAL A 209 -13.25 5.15 -4.22
CA VAL A 209 -13.48 5.82 -2.93
C VAL A 209 -12.15 6.02 -2.21
N SER A 210 -11.97 7.21 -1.65
CA SER A 210 -10.86 7.60 -0.80
C SER A 210 -11.32 8.32 0.47
N GLY A 211 -10.36 8.67 1.33
CA GLY A 211 -10.56 9.46 2.53
C GLY A 211 -9.25 9.81 3.24
N GLY A 212 -9.25 10.96 3.91
CA GLY A 212 -8.23 11.37 4.87
C GLY A 212 -8.31 10.58 6.18
N ILE A 213 -7.69 9.40 6.24
CA ILE A 213 -7.84 8.45 7.35
C ILE A 213 -7.41 9.05 8.69
N SER A 214 -6.36 9.88 8.70
CA SER A 214 -5.84 10.51 9.90
C SER A 214 -6.84 11.42 10.64
N ASN A 215 -7.88 11.90 9.95
CA ASN A 215 -8.92 12.78 10.51
C ASN A 215 -9.81 12.06 11.53
N ILE A 216 -9.96 10.73 11.41
CA ILE A 216 -10.86 9.96 12.28
C ILE A 216 -10.45 10.04 13.76
N SER A 217 -9.15 10.20 14.02
CA SER A 217 -8.55 10.10 15.35
C SER A 217 -8.04 11.43 15.90
N PHE A 218 -8.52 12.58 15.38
CA PHE A 218 -8.10 13.90 15.86
C PHE A 218 -8.42 14.17 17.34
N SER A 219 -9.48 13.57 17.89
CA SER A 219 -9.80 13.63 19.33
C SER A 219 -8.69 13.04 20.21
N PHE A 220 -7.80 12.22 19.64
CA PHE A 220 -6.71 11.54 20.34
C PHE A 220 -5.32 12.05 19.95
N ARG A 221 -5.20 13.29 19.42
CA ARG A 221 -3.90 13.92 19.15
C ARG A 221 -3.00 13.84 20.41
N GLY A 222 -1.75 13.41 20.20
CA GLY A 222 -0.79 13.14 21.28
C GLY A 222 -0.85 11.73 21.87
N ASN A 223 -1.80 10.87 21.47
CA ASN A 223 -1.83 9.45 21.83
C ASN A 223 -1.71 8.57 20.57
N ASN A 224 -0.48 8.42 20.07
CA ASN A 224 -0.23 7.66 18.83
C ASN A 224 -0.69 6.20 18.90
N PRO A 225 -0.50 5.44 20.00
CA PRO A 225 -0.98 4.05 20.08
C PRO A 225 -2.49 3.91 19.79
N ILE A 226 -3.31 4.81 20.32
CA ILE A 226 -4.76 4.78 20.05
C ILE A 226 -5.06 5.23 18.63
N ARG A 227 -4.38 6.26 18.13
CA ARG A 227 -4.60 6.74 16.76
C ARG A 227 -4.30 5.65 15.74
N GLU A 228 -3.18 4.95 15.88
CA GLU A 228 -2.77 3.87 14.99
C GLU A 228 -3.75 2.68 15.06
N ALA A 229 -4.23 2.32 16.25
CA ALA A 229 -5.26 1.31 16.41
C ALA A 229 -6.58 1.70 15.72
N MET A 230 -7.02 2.96 15.87
CA MET A 230 -8.20 3.49 15.18
C MET A 230 -8.03 3.47 13.66
N HIS A 231 -6.85 3.85 13.14
CA HIS A 231 -6.57 3.83 11.71
C HIS A 231 -6.64 2.41 11.14
N ALA A 232 -5.97 1.45 11.78
CA ALA A 232 -5.96 0.06 11.35
C ALA A 232 -7.36 -0.58 11.40
N ALA A 233 -8.11 -0.37 12.48
CA ALA A 233 -9.48 -0.87 12.59
C ALA A 233 -10.43 -0.23 11.58
N PHE A 234 -10.34 1.09 11.38
CA PHE A 234 -11.15 1.79 10.38
C PHE A 234 -10.86 1.29 8.97
N LEU A 235 -9.58 1.18 8.61
CA LEU A 235 -9.17 0.66 7.29
C LEU A 235 -9.65 -0.77 7.06
N TYR A 236 -9.54 -1.65 8.05
CA TYR A 236 -10.02 -3.03 7.95
C TYR A 236 -11.50 -3.09 7.54
N HIS A 237 -12.37 -2.34 8.24
CA HIS A 237 -13.81 -2.30 7.93
C HIS A 237 -14.13 -1.54 6.65
N ALA A 238 -13.46 -0.42 6.39
CA ALA A 238 -13.72 0.41 5.21
C ALA A 238 -13.27 -0.29 3.90
N ILE A 239 -12.16 -1.02 3.92
CA ILE A 239 -11.69 -1.80 2.76
C ILE A 239 -12.66 -2.94 2.45
N GLN A 240 -13.19 -3.62 3.46
CA GLN A 240 -14.26 -4.61 3.26
C GLN A 240 -15.54 -4.01 2.68
N ALA A 241 -15.83 -2.74 2.98
CA ALA A 241 -16.93 -2.00 2.37
C ALA A 241 -16.62 -1.51 0.94
N GLY A 242 -15.36 -1.61 0.48
CA GLY A 242 -14.93 -1.28 -0.87
C GLY A 242 -14.11 -0.01 -1.01
N LEU A 243 -13.48 0.48 0.08
CA LEU A 243 -12.50 1.58 0.02
C LEU A 243 -11.30 1.18 -0.85
N ASP A 244 -11.04 1.95 -1.92
CA ASP A 244 -9.97 1.61 -2.88
C ASP A 244 -8.61 2.20 -2.48
N MET A 245 -8.61 3.36 -1.82
CA MET A 245 -7.38 4.09 -1.47
C MET A 245 -7.57 4.97 -0.23
N GLY A 246 -6.50 5.41 0.42
CA GLY A 246 -6.61 6.31 1.57
C GLY A 246 -5.35 7.14 1.82
N ILE A 247 -5.56 8.38 2.27
CA ILE A 247 -4.49 9.30 2.67
C ILE A 247 -4.12 8.95 4.12
N VAL A 248 -2.91 8.41 4.28
CA VAL A 248 -2.41 7.82 5.53
C VAL A 248 -0.93 8.12 5.72
N ASN A 249 -0.45 8.01 6.95
CA ASN A 249 0.97 7.86 7.21
C ASN A 249 1.42 6.42 6.90
N ALA A 250 1.97 6.20 5.71
CA ALA A 250 2.46 4.88 5.28
C ALA A 250 3.43 4.22 6.28
N GLY A 251 4.17 5.02 7.05
CA GLY A 251 5.10 4.54 8.07
C GLY A 251 4.47 4.17 9.41
N GLN A 252 3.20 4.49 9.67
CA GLN A 252 2.54 4.33 10.99
C GLN A 252 1.18 3.61 10.88
N LEU A 253 1.13 2.51 10.13
CA LEU A 253 -0.03 1.63 10.09
C LEU A 253 0.21 0.42 10.99
N ALA A 254 -0.59 0.29 12.04
CA ALA A 254 -0.61 -0.90 12.89
C ALA A 254 -1.25 -2.10 12.15
N VAL A 255 -0.81 -3.31 12.47
CA VAL A 255 -1.41 -4.55 11.95
C VAL A 255 -2.69 -4.81 12.74
N TYR A 256 -3.81 -5.02 12.06
CA TYR A 256 -5.13 -5.13 12.71
C TYR A 256 -5.17 -6.25 13.76
N GLU A 257 -4.63 -7.42 13.44
CA GLU A 257 -4.63 -8.61 14.33
C GLU A 257 -3.78 -8.42 15.59
N GLU A 258 -2.83 -7.50 15.53
CA GLU A 258 -1.87 -7.24 16.59
C GLU A 258 -2.36 -6.19 17.60
N ILE A 259 -3.51 -5.58 17.35
CA ILE A 259 -4.11 -4.63 18.29
C ILE A 259 -4.56 -5.42 19.53
N PRO A 260 -4.16 -5.02 20.76
CA PRO A 260 -4.61 -5.67 21.98
C PRO A 260 -6.15 -5.77 22.02
N LYS A 261 -6.69 -6.96 22.30
CA LYS A 261 -8.14 -7.25 22.20
C LYS A 261 -9.01 -6.24 22.94
N ASP A 262 -8.62 -5.87 24.16
CA ASP A 262 -9.34 -4.88 24.98
C ASP A 262 -9.34 -3.47 24.36
N LEU A 263 -8.26 -3.09 23.66
CA LEU A 263 -8.18 -1.82 22.94
C LEU A 263 -8.98 -1.91 21.64
N LEU A 264 -8.87 -3.00 20.89
CA LEU A 264 -9.59 -3.22 19.65
C LEU A 264 -11.11 -3.15 19.87
N GLU A 265 -11.62 -3.81 20.92
CA GLU A 265 -13.04 -3.76 21.28
C GLU A 265 -13.52 -2.31 21.48
N ARG A 266 -12.77 -1.51 22.23
CA ARG A 266 -13.12 -0.10 22.52
C ARG A 266 -13.02 0.78 21.29
N VAL A 267 -12.02 0.55 20.45
CA VAL A 267 -11.86 1.26 19.17
C VAL A 267 -13.02 0.95 18.24
N GLU A 268 -13.38 -0.32 18.08
CA GLU A 268 -14.51 -0.73 17.25
C GLU A 268 -15.86 -0.27 17.82
N ASP A 269 -16.02 -0.24 19.15
CA ASP A 269 -17.21 0.31 19.80
C ASP A 269 -17.45 1.75 19.36
N VAL A 270 -16.38 2.56 19.25
CA VAL A 270 -16.43 3.94 18.78
C VAL A 270 -16.64 4.02 17.27
N LEU A 271 -15.84 3.30 16.47
CA LEU A 271 -15.89 3.40 15.00
C LEU A 271 -17.20 2.88 14.40
N LEU A 272 -17.78 1.84 14.99
CA LEU A 272 -19.00 1.19 14.52
C LEU A 272 -20.23 1.61 15.34
N ASN A 273 -20.07 2.60 16.23
CA ASN A 273 -21.11 3.09 17.14
C ASN A 273 -21.92 1.96 17.81
N ARG A 274 -21.25 0.95 18.37
CA ARG A 274 -21.91 -0.27 18.89
C ARG A 274 -22.63 -0.07 20.22
N ARG A 275 -22.29 1.01 20.93
CA ARG A 275 -22.78 1.31 22.28
C ARG A 275 -22.69 2.81 22.58
N PRO A 276 -23.62 3.37 23.38
CA PRO A 276 -23.68 4.81 23.65
C PRO A 276 -22.51 5.33 24.49
N ASP A 277 -21.92 4.52 25.37
CA ASP A 277 -20.80 4.87 26.24
C ASP A 277 -19.42 4.59 25.61
N ALA A 278 -19.35 4.33 24.29
CA ALA A 278 -18.11 3.97 23.60
C ALA A 278 -17.02 5.05 23.73
N THR A 279 -17.41 6.31 23.53
CA THR A 279 -16.50 7.47 23.61
C THR A 279 -15.86 7.59 25.00
N GLU A 280 -16.67 7.56 26.06
CA GLU A 280 -16.20 7.65 27.45
C GLU A 280 -15.27 6.49 27.83
N ARG A 281 -15.61 5.28 27.37
CA ARG A 281 -14.80 4.07 27.59
C ARG A 281 -13.44 4.16 26.92
N LEU A 282 -13.36 4.69 25.70
CA LEU A 282 -12.09 4.84 25.00
C LEU A 282 -11.25 5.98 25.58
N LEU A 283 -11.88 7.10 25.95
CA LEU A 283 -11.19 8.22 26.62
C LEU A 283 -10.61 7.82 27.97
N SER A 284 -11.40 7.17 28.82
CA SER A 284 -10.93 6.63 30.11
C SER A 284 -9.76 5.66 29.92
N PHE A 285 -9.84 4.80 28.90
CA PHE A 285 -8.73 3.90 28.57
C PHE A 285 -7.49 4.67 28.08
N ALA A 286 -7.69 5.71 27.27
CA ALA A 286 -6.61 6.55 26.75
C ALA A 286 -5.77 7.22 27.85
N GLU A 287 -6.38 7.61 28.95
CA GLU A 287 -5.68 8.16 30.12
C GLU A 287 -4.75 7.12 30.76
N THR A 288 -5.17 5.85 30.84
CA THR A 288 -4.33 4.77 31.37
C THR A 288 -3.13 4.45 30.48
N VAL A 289 -3.23 4.74 29.17
CA VAL A 289 -2.17 4.52 28.17
C VAL A 289 -1.19 5.70 28.08
N LYS A 290 -1.63 6.93 28.40
CA LYS A 290 -0.76 8.13 28.46
C LYS A 290 0.30 8.07 29.57
N GLY A 291 0.12 7.21 30.58
CA GLY A 291 1.12 6.94 31.62
C GLY A 291 2.29 6.10 31.09
N GLY A 292 3.22 6.76 30.40
CA GLY A 292 4.29 6.18 29.58
C GLY A 292 5.26 5.20 30.25
N GLU A 293 5.25 5.02 31.57
CA GLU A 293 6.12 4.02 32.22
C GLU A 293 5.67 2.58 31.98
N ARG A 294 4.37 2.32 31.75
CA ARG A 294 3.86 0.94 31.57
C ARG A 294 3.85 0.47 30.12
N ALA A 295 3.94 1.39 29.15
CA ALA A 295 3.94 1.09 27.72
C ALA A 295 5.33 0.65 27.23
N ALA A 296 6.40 1.37 27.63
CA ALA A 296 7.77 1.00 27.28
C ALA A 296 8.18 -0.38 27.86
N LEU A 297 7.73 -0.71 29.08
CA LEU A 297 7.95 -2.02 29.70
C LEU A 297 7.22 -3.18 28.99
N LYS A 298 6.16 -2.90 28.22
CA LYS A 298 5.46 -3.92 27.39
C LYS A 298 6.04 -4.00 25.99
N GLU A 299 6.58 -2.90 25.47
CA GLU A 299 7.14 -2.82 24.11
C GLU A 299 8.38 -3.70 23.93
N ASP A 300 9.11 -4.00 25.01
CA ASP A 300 10.26 -4.91 24.98
C ASP A 300 9.96 -6.31 25.54
N ALA A 301 8.74 -6.61 26.00
CA ALA A 301 8.43 -7.93 26.58
C ALA A 301 8.65 -9.09 25.58
N TRP A 302 8.46 -8.83 24.28
CA TRP A 302 8.76 -9.81 23.23
C TRP A 302 10.26 -10.13 23.14
N ARG A 303 11.14 -9.25 23.62
CA ARG A 303 12.59 -9.44 23.67
C ARG A 303 13.01 -10.52 24.67
N GLU A 304 12.18 -10.81 25.66
CA GLU A 304 12.45 -11.87 26.65
C GLU A 304 12.16 -13.27 26.09
N GLY A 305 11.50 -13.35 24.93
CA GLY A 305 11.21 -14.60 24.23
C GLY A 305 12.44 -15.23 23.54
N PRO A 306 12.32 -16.48 23.06
CA PRO A 306 13.36 -17.14 22.29
C PRO A 306 13.62 -16.39 20.97
N VAL A 307 14.84 -16.53 20.42
CA VAL A 307 15.27 -15.82 19.21
C VAL A 307 14.35 -16.05 18.01
N GLU A 308 13.74 -17.23 17.90
CA GLU A 308 12.76 -17.54 16.86
C GLU A 308 11.53 -16.64 16.92
N ASP A 309 10.96 -16.46 18.13
CA ASP A 309 9.80 -15.60 18.34
C ASP A 309 10.16 -14.14 18.12
N ARG A 310 11.38 -13.73 18.48
CA ARG A 310 11.88 -12.37 18.24
C ARG A 310 12.04 -12.06 16.76
N LEU A 311 12.62 -12.99 15.99
CA LEU A 311 12.76 -12.84 14.53
C LEU A 311 11.39 -12.80 13.85
N ALA A 312 10.46 -13.67 14.26
CA ALA A 312 9.09 -13.66 13.75
C ALA A 312 8.37 -12.33 14.08
N HIS A 313 8.48 -11.85 15.32
CA HIS A 313 7.92 -10.57 15.74
C HIS A 313 8.49 -9.41 14.93
N ALA A 314 9.81 -9.37 14.75
CA ALA A 314 10.48 -8.32 13.99
C ALA A 314 10.03 -8.30 12.52
N LEU A 315 9.79 -9.47 11.92
CA LEU A 315 9.22 -9.57 10.57
C LEU A 315 7.78 -9.06 10.51
N ILE A 316 6.90 -9.51 11.40
CA ILE A 316 5.48 -9.12 11.42
C ILE A 316 5.32 -7.62 11.65
N LYS A 317 6.15 -7.03 12.53
CA LYS A 317 6.12 -5.60 12.86
C LYS A 317 6.98 -4.73 11.95
N GLY A 318 7.88 -5.32 11.17
CA GLY A 318 8.83 -4.59 10.34
C GLY A 318 9.93 -3.86 11.12
N VAL A 319 10.35 -4.41 12.27
CA VAL A 319 11.38 -3.83 13.16
C VAL A 319 12.78 -4.24 12.72
N VAL A 320 13.66 -3.26 12.51
CA VAL A 320 14.99 -3.46 11.92
C VAL A 320 16.12 -3.40 12.96
N ASP A 321 15.86 -2.83 14.13
CA ASP A 321 16.89 -2.35 15.07
C ASP A 321 17.67 -3.46 15.77
N HIS A 322 17.05 -4.62 16.01
CA HIS A 322 17.67 -5.75 16.74
C HIS A 322 18.06 -6.94 15.85
N ILE A 323 17.82 -6.81 14.55
CA ILE A 323 18.01 -7.91 13.59
C ILE A 323 19.45 -8.41 13.59
N ASP A 324 20.44 -7.54 13.73
CA ASP A 324 21.84 -7.96 13.73
C ASP A 324 22.18 -8.90 14.90
N ALA A 325 21.68 -8.57 16.09
CA ALA A 325 21.92 -9.38 17.28
C ALA A 325 21.12 -10.69 17.25
N ASP A 326 19.84 -10.64 16.86
CA ASP A 326 18.98 -11.82 16.83
C ASP A 326 19.41 -12.81 15.74
N VAL A 327 19.77 -12.32 14.56
CA VAL A 327 20.26 -13.19 13.48
C VAL A 327 21.57 -13.85 13.87
N GLU A 328 22.48 -13.14 14.54
CA GLU A 328 23.73 -13.74 15.02
C GLU A 328 23.50 -14.77 16.14
N GLU A 329 22.57 -14.52 17.06
CA GLU A 329 22.17 -15.50 18.07
C GLU A 329 21.58 -16.76 17.42
N ALA A 330 20.64 -16.60 16.49
CA ALA A 330 20.07 -17.71 15.74
C ALA A 330 21.14 -18.46 14.93
N ARG A 331 22.05 -17.74 14.26
CA ARG A 331 23.15 -18.34 13.49
C ARG A 331 24.06 -19.23 14.35
N ARG A 332 24.25 -18.90 15.63
CA ARG A 332 25.02 -19.73 16.58
C ARG A 332 24.22 -20.90 17.14
N LYS A 333 22.89 -20.78 17.17
CA LYS A 333 21.96 -21.80 17.67
C LYS A 333 21.71 -22.91 16.64
N TYR A 334 21.57 -22.55 15.37
CA TYR A 334 21.36 -23.48 14.26
C TYR A 334 22.69 -23.99 13.71
N GLU A 335 22.71 -25.23 13.19
CA GLU A 335 23.93 -25.84 12.66
C GLU A 335 24.42 -25.15 11.40
N ARG A 336 23.49 -24.66 10.58
CA ARG A 336 23.76 -24.09 9.26
C ARG A 336 23.04 -22.75 9.12
N PRO A 337 23.71 -21.66 8.66
CA PRO A 337 23.08 -20.34 8.53
C PRO A 337 21.78 -20.35 7.70
N ILE A 338 21.70 -21.23 6.70
CA ILE A 338 20.48 -21.39 5.89
C ILE A 338 19.25 -21.81 6.70
N GLN A 339 19.44 -22.57 7.79
CA GLN A 339 18.33 -23.01 8.63
C GLN A 339 17.69 -21.84 9.40
N VAL A 340 18.41 -20.74 9.59
CA VAL A 340 17.84 -19.50 10.16
C VAL A 340 16.87 -18.86 9.17
N ILE A 341 17.18 -18.91 7.87
CA ILE A 341 16.29 -18.45 6.80
C ILE A 341 15.08 -19.38 6.71
N GLU A 342 15.31 -20.67 6.47
CA GLU A 342 14.24 -21.66 6.25
C GLU A 342 13.38 -21.94 7.49
N GLY A 343 13.89 -21.65 8.68
CA GLY A 343 13.19 -21.82 9.96
C GLY A 343 12.49 -20.54 10.41
N PRO A 344 13.04 -19.82 11.40
CA PRO A 344 12.34 -18.73 12.08
C PRO A 344 11.97 -17.55 11.17
N LEU A 345 12.85 -17.19 10.22
CA LEU A 345 12.56 -16.10 9.30
C LEU A 345 11.41 -16.46 8.34
N MET A 346 11.41 -17.68 7.81
CA MET A 346 10.33 -18.16 6.96
C MET A 346 9.01 -18.35 7.69
N ALA A 347 9.03 -18.81 8.93
CA ALA A 347 7.84 -18.86 9.78
C ALA A 347 7.19 -17.47 9.92
N GLY A 348 7.99 -16.43 10.17
CA GLY A 348 7.51 -15.05 10.23
C GLY A 348 6.92 -14.57 8.89
N MET A 349 7.59 -14.88 7.78
CA MET A 349 7.10 -14.49 6.43
C MET A 349 5.81 -15.21 6.03
N ASN A 350 5.60 -16.45 6.46
CA ASN A 350 4.33 -17.17 6.23
C ASN A 350 3.17 -16.46 6.94
N VAL A 351 3.37 -16.03 8.19
CA VAL A 351 2.37 -15.25 8.93
C VAL A 351 2.07 -13.92 8.23
N VAL A 352 3.09 -13.22 7.73
CA VAL A 352 2.92 -12.00 6.92
C VAL A 352 2.07 -12.28 5.68
N GLY A 353 2.33 -13.40 5.00
CA GLY A 353 1.54 -13.85 3.84
C GLY A 353 0.07 -14.11 4.17
N ASP A 354 -0.21 -14.81 5.28
CA ASP A 354 -1.57 -15.10 5.75
C ASP A 354 -2.33 -13.83 6.15
N LEU A 355 -1.67 -12.91 6.86
CA LEU A 355 -2.25 -11.64 7.28
C LEU A 355 -2.56 -10.74 6.08
N PHE A 356 -1.69 -10.72 5.08
CA PHE A 356 -1.92 -9.98 3.84
C PHE A 356 -3.06 -10.61 3.03
N GLY A 357 -3.06 -11.93 2.86
CA GLY A 357 -4.11 -12.65 2.14
C GLY A 357 -5.50 -12.54 2.79
N SER A 358 -5.56 -12.36 4.11
CA SER A 358 -6.80 -12.14 4.86
C SER A 358 -7.21 -10.66 4.98
N GLY A 359 -6.44 -9.73 4.39
CA GLY A 359 -6.72 -8.29 4.44
C GLY A 359 -6.49 -7.62 5.82
N LYS A 360 -5.82 -8.32 6.75
CA LYS A 360 -5.45 -7.82 8.09
C LYS A 360 -4.12 -7.07 8.10
N MET A 361 -3.36 -7.19 7.02
CA MET A 361 -2.12 -6.47 6.76
C MET A 361 -2.17 -5.86 5.35
N PHE A 362 -1.57 -4.68 5.18
CA PHE A 362 -1.54 -3.93 3.94
C PHE A 362 -0.15 -3.91 3.31
N LEU A 363 -0.06 -3.55 2.03
CA LEU A 363 1.18 -3.55 1.26
C LEU A 363 2.35 -2.80 1.94
N PRO A 364 2.17 -1.61 2.54
CA PRO A 364 3.24 -0.93 3.30
C PRO A 364 3.88 -1.79 4.39
N GLN A 365 3.07 -2.56 5.10
CA GLN A 365 3.53 -3.42 6.19
C GLN A 365 4.32 -4.59 5.63
N VAL A 366 3.86 -5.21 4.54
CA VAL A 366 4.60 -6.26 3.83
C VAL A 366 5.94 -5.77 3.31
N VAL A 367 6.02 -4.54 2.77
CA VAL A 367 7.28 -3.93 2.33
C VAL A 367 8.26 -3.77 3.50
N LYS A 368 7.77 -3.36 4.68
CA LYS A 368 8.61 -3.28 5.88
C LYS A 368 9.11 -4.66 6.32
N SER A 369 8.25 -5.69 6.31
CA SER A 369 8.64 -7.07 6.60
C SER A 369 9.72 -7.56 5.65
N ALA A 370 9.58 -7.29 4.35
CA ALA A 370 10.58 -7.63 3.34
C ALA A 370 11.93 -6.95 3.58
N ARG A 371 11.95 -5.71 4.10
CA ARG A 371 13.19 -5.02 4.48
C ARG A 371 13.90 -5.70 5.65
N VAL A 372 13.14 -6.11 6.67
CA VAL A 372 13.67 -6.90 7.80
C VAL A 372 14.30 -8.19 7.29
N MET A 373 13.58 -8.91 6.43
CA MET A 373 14.04 -10.15 5.81
C MET A 373 15.34 -9.94 5.01
N LYS A 374 15.38 -8.92 4.15
CA LYS A 374 16.58 -8.59 3.35
C LYS A 374 17.79 -8.30 4.22
N LYS A 375 17.63 -7.55 5.31
CA LYS A 375 18.72 -7.28 6.25
C LYS A 375 19.20 -8.57 6.93
N ALA A 376 18.29 -9.42 7.40
CA ALA A 376 18.65 -10.68 8.02
C ALA A 376 19.43 -11.60 7.08
N VAL A 377 18.98 -11.74 5.83
CA VAL A 377 19.67 -12.53 4.80
C VAL A 377 21.06 -11.95 4.49
N ALA A 378 21.19 -10.62 4.39
CA ALA A 378 22.48 -9.98 4.14
C ALA A 378 23.53 -10.28 5.24
N ILE A 379 23.11 -10.49 6.48
CA ILE A 379 23.98 -10.86 7.60
C ILE A 379 24.42 -12.33 7.50
N LEU A 380 23.55 -13.21 7.03
CA LEU A 380 23.84 -14.64 6.91
C LEU A 380 24.68 -14.97 5.67
N LEU A 381 24.59 -14.15 4.62
CA LEU A 381 25.22 -14.40 3.31
C LEU A 381 26.74 -14.69 3.40
N PRO A 382 27.58 -13.91 4.11
CA PRO A 382 29.01 -14.20 4.19
C PRO A 382 29.33 -15.55 4.85
N TYR A 383 28.50 -15.98 5.81
CA TYR A 383 28.67 -17.28 6.49
C TYR A 383 28.26 -18.43 5.59
N MET A 384 27.21 -18.24 4.78
CA MET A 384 26.78 -19.22 3.78
C MET A 384 27.83 -19.39 2.68
N GLU A 385 28.45 -18.31 2.21
CA GLU A 385 29.55 -18.35 1.25
C GLU A 385 30.79 -19.06 1.81
N ALA A 386 31.13 -18.80 3.08
CA ALA A 386 32.24 -19.48 3.76
C ALA A 386 31.97 -20.99 3.97
N GLU A 387 30.74 -21.36 4.33
CA GLU A 387 30.32 -22.76 4.43
C GLU A 387 30.40 -23.44 3.06
N LYS A 388 29.88 -22.81 2.01
CA LYS A 388 29.93 -23.31 0.62
C LYS A 388 31.36 -23.52 0.11
N ALA A 389 32.28 -22.61 0.46
CA ALA A 389 33.69 -22.73 0.14
C ALA A 389 34.39 -23.87 0.90
N ALA A 390 33.92 -24.20 2.11
CA ALA A 390 34.50 -25.24 2.97
C ALA A 390 33.91 -26.65 2.71
N SER A 391 32.62 -26.76 2.38
CA SER A 391 31.92 -28.03 2.20
C SER A 391 31.80 -28.49 0.74
N GLY A 392 32.14 -27.63 -0.23
CA GLY A 392 31.97 -27.90 -1.66
C GLY A 392 30.50 -28.06 -2.09
N SER A 393 29.56 -27.85 -1.19
CA SER A 393 28.13 -28.00 -1.44
C SER A 393 27.38 -27.07 -0.50
N LEU A 394 26.77 -26.05 -1.09
CA LEU A 394 25.54 -25.43 -0.65
C LEU A 394 24.95 -24.56 -1.77
N GLY A 395 24.07 -25.14 -2.57
CA GLY A 395 23.27 -24.40 -3.55
C GLY A 395 22.17 -23.60 -2.86
N ALA A 396 21.59 -22.63 -3.57
CA ALA A 396 20.27 -22.08 -3.23
C ALA A 396 19.25 -23.22 -3.03
N GLN A 397 18.10 -22.96 -2.38
CA GLN A 397 17.01 -23.96 -2.28
C GLN A 397 16.65 -24.53 -3.65
N GLY A 398 16.73 -23.67 -4.66
CA GLY A 398 16.76 -23.98 -6.06
C GLY A 398 17.01 -22.70 -6.87
N THR A 399 17.19 -22.84 -8.17
CA THR A 399 17.20 -21.75 -9.13
C THR A 399 15.83 -21.64 -9.78
N ILE A 400 15.25 -20.44 -9.76
CA ILE A 400 14.04 -20.13 -10.52
C ILE A 400 14.35 -19.13 -11.62
N VAL A 401 13.93 -19.44 -12.85
CA VAL A 401 13.93 -18.48 -13.95
C VAL A 401 12.56 -17.86 -14.05
N MET A 402 12.47 -16.54 -13.93
CA MET A 402 11.22 -15.80 -13.96
C MET A 402 11.16 -14.85 -15.17
N ALA A 403 10.00 -14.79 -15.83
CA ALA A 403 9.80 -13.91 -16.98
C ALA A 403 8.34 -13.46 -17.11
N THR A 404 8.13 -12.22 -17.57
CA THR A 404 6.83 -11.85 -18.16
C THR A 404 6.86 -12.25 -19.64
N VAL A 405 5.86 -13.03 -20.06
CA VAL A 405 5.82 -13.64 -21.39
C VAL A 405 5.80 -12.61 -22.52
N LYS A 406 6.15 -13.05 -23.73
CA LYS A 406 6.16 -12.23 -24.93
C LYS A 406 4.85 -11.46 -25.11
N GLY A 407 4.97 -10.18 -25.49
CA GLY A 407 3.83 -9.31 -25.71
C GLY A 407 3.20 -8.71 -24.44
N ASP A 408 3.74 -9.04 -23.26
CA ASP A 408 3.25 -8.54 -21.98
C ASP A 408 4.35 -7.78 -21.22
N VAL A 409 4.01 -6.59 -20.71
CA VAL A 409 4.91 -5.66 -20.00
C VAL A 409 4.68 -5.66 -18.49
N HIS A 410 3.65 -6.36 -18.02
CA HIS A 410 3.23 -6.27 -16.63
C HIS A 410 4.06 -7.20 -15.75
N ASP A 411 4.83 -6.62 -14.82
CA ASP A 411 5.84 -7.35 -14.04
C ASP A 411 5.75 -7.14 -12.52
N ILE A 412 4.83 -6.29 -12.04
CA ILE A 412 4.70 -6.01 -10.60
C ILE A 412 4.53 -7.30 -9.80
N GLY A 413 3.62 -8.20 -10.22
CA GLY A 413 3.41 -9.48 -9.57
C GLY A 413 4.65 -10.38 -9.59
N LYS A 414 5.32 -10.47 -10.76
CA LYS A 414 6.59 -11.19 -10.93
C LYS A 414 7.65 -10.67 -9.98
N ASN A 415 7.82 -9.35 -9.89
CA ASN A 415 8.83 -8.72 -9.06
C ASN A 415 8.55 -8.94 -7.57
N ILE A 416 7.29 -8.90 -7.15
CA ILE A 416 6.90 -9.25 -5.77
C ILE A 416 7.27 -10.70 -5.46
N VAL A 417 6.88 -11.65 -6.31
CA VAL A 417 7.22 -13.07 -6.14
C VAL A 417 8.74 -13.27 -6.16
N GLY A 418 9.46 -12.60 -7.05
CA GLY A 418 10.92 -12.64 -7.12
C GLY A 418 11.56 -12.14 -5.83
N VAL A 419 11.09 -11.01 -5.28
CA VAL A 419 11.56 -10.50 -3.97
C VAL A 419 11.27 -11.50 -2.86
N VAL A 420 10.07 -12.09 -2.82
CA VAL A 420 9.71 -13.11 -1.82
C VAL A 420 10.61 -14.33 -1.97
N LEU A 421 10.82 -14.86 -3.18
CA LEU A 421 11.68 -16.03 -3.43
C LEU A 421 13.16 -15.75 -3.11
N SER A 422 13.69 -14.60 -3.48
CA SER A 422 15.04 -14.18 -3.08
C SER A 422 15.19 -14.09 -1.56
N CYS A 423 14.15 -13.62 -0.87
CA CYS A 423 14.08 -13.68 0.59
C CYS A 423 14.07 -15.11 1.12
N ASN A 424 13.55 -16.09 0.37
CA ASN A 424 13.49 -17.51 0.71
C ASN A 424 14.76 -18.30 0.31
N ASN A 425 15.89 -17.65 0.04
CA ASN A 425 17.13 -18.28 -0.44
C ASN A 425 16.98 -19.05 -1.78
N TRP A 426 16.09 -18.59 -2.65
CA TRP A 426 16.08 -19.01 -4.06
C TRP A 426 17.05 -18.14 -4.87
N ASN A 427 17.74 -18.76 -5.83
CA ASN A 427 18.47 -18.04 -6.85
C ASN A 427 17.46 -17.60 -7.93
N VAL A 428 17.07 -16.32 -7.90
CA VAL A 428 16.05 -15.78 -8.81
C VAL A 428 16.73 -15.13 -10.02
N ILE A 429 16.59 -15.77 -11.19
CA ILE A 429 17.01 -15.22 -12.47
C ILE A 429 15.82 -14.54 -13.13
N ASP A 430 15.75 -13.22 -13.02
CA ASP A 430 14.70 -12.42 -13.63
C ASP A 430 15.09 -11.97 -15.04
N LEU A 431 14.36 -12.47 -16.05
CA LEU A 431 14.59 -12.15 -17.46
C LEU A 431 13.89 -10.86 -17.91
N GLY A 432 13.10 -10.24 -17.04
CA GLY A 432 12.35 -9.01 -17.31
C GLY A 432 11.02 -9.26 -18.03
N VAL A 433 10.68 -8.35 -18.95
CA VAL A 433 9.38 -8.32 -19.63
C VAL A 433 9.45 -8.61 -21.12
N MET A 434 8.29 -8.96 -21.71
CA MET A 434 8.16 -9.30 -23.12
C MET A 434 9.15 -10.38 -23.59
N VAL A 435 9.41 -11.38 -22.74
CA VAL A 435 10.48 -12.35 -22.97
C VAL A 435 10.00 -13.47 -23.91
N PRO A 436 10.69 -13.73 -25.04
CA PRO A 436 10.37 -14.84 -25.93
C PRO A 436 10.58 -16.22 -25.29
N CYS A 437 9.81 -17.23 -25.72
CA CYS A 437 9.89 -18.61 -25.24
C CYS A 437 11.32 -19.16 -25.33
N GLU A 438 12.00 -18.95 -26.46
CA GLU A 438 13.35 -19.48 -26.70
C GLU A 438 14.35 -18.97 -25.66
N LYS A 439 14.24 -17.70 -25.28
CA LYS A 439 15.11 -17.08 -24.27
C LYS A 439 14.81 -17.63 -22.87
N ILE A 440 13.54 -17.89 -22.55
CA ILE A 440 13.13 -18.50 -21.28
C ILE A 440 13.72 -19.90 -21.15
N LEU A 441 13.55 -20.73 -22.18
CA LEU A 441 14.06 -22.11 -22.18
C LEU A 441 15.60 -22.16 -22.22
N ALA A 442 16.24 -21.25 -22.94
CA ALA A 442 17.69 -21.13 -22.97
C ALA A 442 18.25 -20.78 -21.58
N ALA A 443 17.68 -19.75 -20.92
CA ALA A 443 18.10 -19.36 -19.58
C ALA A 443 17.84 -20.46 -18.54
N ALA A 444 16.73 -21.20 -18.67
CA ALA A 444 16.42 -22.34 -17.81
C ALA A 444 17.47 -23.45 -17.92
N ARG A 445 18.04 -23.70 -19.11
CA ARG A 445 19.16 -24.63 -19.29
C ARG A 445 20.48 -24.05 -18.82
N GLU A 446 20.75 -22.79 -19.15
CA GLU A 446 22.00 -22.11 -18.80
C GLU A 446 22.22 -22.05 -17.28
N HIS A 447 21.14 -21.88 -16.53
CA HIS A 447 21.19 -21.73 -15.07
C HIS A 447 20.73 -22.98 -14.32
N ASP A 448 20.54 -24.12 -15.00
CA ASP A 448 20.03 -25.37 -14.42
C ASP A 448 18.81 -25.12 -13.50
N ALA A 449 17.78 -24.50 -14.06
CA ALA A 449 16.62 -24.05 -13.29
C ALA A 449 15.79 -25.21 -12.73
N ASP A 450 15.53 -25.14 -11.43
CA ASP A 450 14.65 -26.05 -10.69
C ASP A 450 13.16 -25.70 -10.91
N LEU A 451 12.84 -24.44 -11.19
CA LEU A 451 11.50 -23.96 -11.54
C LEU A 451 11.55 -22.90 -12.65
N ILE A 452 10.48 -22.86 -13.46
CA ILE A 452 10.24 -21.75 -14.40
C ILE A 452 8.96 -21.03 -13.99
N GLY A 453 9.06 -19.72 -13.76
CA GLY A 453 7.93 -18.86 -13.39
C GLY A 453 7.53 -17.92 -14.52
N LEU A 454 6.30 -18.04 -15.00
CA LEU A 454 5.75 -17.16 -16.03
C LEU A 454 4.71 -16.21 -15.44
N SER A 455 4.82 -14.93 -15.81
CA SER A 455 3.85 -13.90 -15.46
C SER A 455 3.16 -13.32 -16.69
N GLY A 456 1.87 -13.01 -16.55
CA GLY A 456 1.08 -12.41 -17.61
C GLY A 456 -0.26 -11.90 -17.12
N LEU A 457 -0.66 -10.74 -17.61
CA LEU A 457 -1.85 -10.01 -17.19
C LEU A 457 -2.89 -9.87 -18.29
N ILE A 458 -2.49 -9.92 -19.57
CA ILE A 458 -3.43 -9.79 -20.69
C ILE A 458 -3.89 -11.15 -21.20
N THR A 459 -5.04 -11.20 -21.87
CA THR A 459 -5.60 -12.47 -22.39
C THR A 459 -4.66 -13.19 -23.35
N PRO A 460 -3.94 -12.52 -24.27
CA PRO A 460 -2.93 -13.17 -25.12
C PRO A 460 -1.80 -13.85 -24.33
N SER A 461 -1.47 -13.37 -23.13
CA SER A 461 -0.42 -13.95 -22.30
C SER A 461 -0.72 -15.38 -21.91
N LEU A 462 -2.00 -15.75 -21.78
CA LEU A 462 -2.39 -17.13 -21.49
C LEU A 462 -2.04 -18.07 -22.65
N GLU A 463 -2.20 -17.61 -23.90
CA GLU A 463 -1.82 -18.38 -25.09
C GLU A 463 -0.30 -18.52 -25.20
N GLU A 464 0.44 -17.45 -24.86
CA GLU A 464 1.90 -17.49 -24.81
C GLU A 464 2.41 -18.41 -23.68
N MET A 465 1.80 -18.41 -22.49
CA MET A 465 2.11 -19.36 -21.42
C MET A 465 1.83 -20.80 -21.85
N ALA A 466 0.70 -21.05 -22.51
CA ALA A 466 0.37 -22.37 -23.06
C ALA A 466 1.32 -22.76 -24.21
N HIS A 467 1.84 -21.79 -24.96
CA HIS A 467 2.90 -22.03 -25.94
C HIS A 467 4.20 -22.47 -25.26
N VAL A 468 4.67 -21.74 -24.23
CA VAL A 468 5.86 -22.13 -23.46
C VAL A 468 5.70 -23.53 -22.88
N ALA A 469 4.55 -23.86 -22.30
CA ALA A 469 4.26 -25.20 -21.77
C ALA A 469 4.39 -26.30 -22.85
N ARG A 470 3.84 -26.09 -24.05
CA ARG A 470 3.98 -27.03 -25.18
C ARG A 470 5.42 -27.19 -25.64
N GLU A 471 6.19 -26.10 -25.66
CA GLU A 471 7.59 -26.13 -26.07
C GLU A 471 8.47 -26.82 -25.01
N MET A 472 8.16 -26.63 -23.72
CA MET A 472 8.77 -27.38 -22.62
C MET A 472 8.54 -28.89 -22.77
N GLU A 473 7.30 -29.31 -23.08
CA GLU A 473 6.99 -30.72 -23.34
C GLU A 473 7.73 -31.25 -24.58
N ARG A 474 7.69 -30.49 -25.70
CA ARG A 474 8.36 -30.86 -26.96
C ARG A 474 9.87 -31.03 -26.79
N GLU A 475 10.49 -30.18 -25.99
CA GLU A 475 11.93 -30.20 -25.74
C GLU A 475 12.32 -31.09 -24.54
N GLY A 476 11.35 -31.81 -23.96
CA GLY A 476 11.59 -32.82 -22.94
C GLY A 476 11.96 -32.26 -21.57
N PHE A 477 11.59 -31.01 -21.26
CA PHE A 477 11.78 -30.46 -19.92
C PHE A 477 11.05 -31.30 -18.86
N LYS A 478 11.63 -31.34 -17.67
CA LYS A 478 11.02 -31.92 -16.47
C LYS A 478 10.89 -30.91 -15.32
N THR A 479 11.35 -29.68 -15.54
CA THR A 479 11.28 -28.56 -14.62
C THR A 479 9.82 -28.13 -14.41
N PRO A 480 9.29 -28.06 -13.18
CA PRO A 480 7.93 -27.59 -12.93
C PRO A 480 7.70 -26.14 -13.42
N LEU A 481 6.48 -25.90 -13.90
CA LEU A 481 6.06 -24.60 -14.47
C LEU A 481 5.08 -23.89 -13.53
N LEU A 482 5.53 -22.77 -12.95
CA LEU A 482 4.72 -21.85 -12.17
C LEU A 482 4.06 -20.82 -13.09
N ILE A 483 2.74 -20.67 -12.97
CA ILE A 483 1.93 -19.73 -13.75
C ILE A 483 1.29 -18.72 -12.81
N GLY A 484 1.42 -17.42 -13.13
CA GLY A 484 0.78 -16.36 -12.35
C GLY A 484 0.35 -15.14 -13.17
N GLY A 485 -0.58 -14.38 -12.61
CA GLY A 485 -1.08 -13.11 -13.14
C GLY A 485 -2.61 -13.06 -13.27
N ALA A 486 -3.14 -11.89 -13.62
CA ALA A 486 -4.57 -11.60 -13.45
C ALA A 486 -5.49 -12.46 -14.36
N THR A 487 -4.97 -12.97 -15.48
CA THR A 487 -5.73 -13.80 -16.42
C THR A 487 -5.63 -15.30 -16.12
N THR A 488 -4.80 -15.71 -15.16
CA THR A 488 -4.53 -17.11 -14.85
C THR A 488 -5.38 -17.58 -13.66
N SER A 489 -6.67 -17.86 -13.91
CA SER A 489 -7.54 -18.49 -12.91
C SER A 489 -7.45 -20.02 -12.96
N ARG A 490 -7.79 -20.70 -11.85
CA ARG A 490 -7.77 -22.18 -11.75
C ARG A 490 -8.42 -22.88 -12.96
N PRO A 491 -9.64 -22.49 -13.42
CA PRO A 491 -10.24 -23.08 -14.61
C PRO A 491 -9.42 -22.88 -15.90
N HIS A 492 -8.88 -21.68 -16.12
CA HIS A 492 -8.11 -21.38 -17.34
C HIS A 492 -6.81 -22.19 -17.37
N THR A 493 -6.09 -22.24 -16.26
CA THR A 493 -4.84 -23.01 -16.16
C THR A 493 -5.10 -24.50 -16.39
N ALA A 494 -6.15 -25.07 -15.79
CA ALA A 494 -6.49 -26.48 -15.92
C ALA A 494 -6.91 -26.90 -17.35
N ILE A 495 -7.54 -26.00 -18.10
CA ILE A 495 -8.05 -26.30 -19.46
C ILE A 495 -7.01 -25.99 -20.54
N LYS A 496 -6.24 -24.91 -20.39
CA LYS A 496 -5.39 -24.38 -21.47
C LYS A 496 -3.91 -24.70 -21.31
N ILE A 497 -3.41 -24.78 -20.08
CA ILE A 497 -1.96 -24.90 -19.81
C ILE A 497 -1.61 -26.29 -19.26
N ALA A 498 -2.35 -26.79 -18.28
CA ALA A 498 -2.07 -28.10 -17.67
C ALA A 498 -2.07 -29.28 -18.67
N PRO A 499 -2.92 -29.32 -19.73
CA PRO A 499 -2.84 -30.39 -20.71
C PRO A 499 -1.63 -30.30 -21.66
N ALA A 500 -0.94 -29.15 -21.68
CA ALA A 500 0.17 -28.88 -22.58
C ALA A 500 1.53 -29.30 -22.01
N TYR A 501 1.63 -29.59 -20.71
CA TYR A 501 2.87 -29.97 -20.06
C TYR A 501 2.62 -31.01 -18.97
N SER A 502 3.42 -32.07 -18.96
CA SER A 502 3.19 -33.28 -18.17
C SER A 502 3.67 -33.21 -16.71
N GLN A 503 4.38 -32.15 -16.31
CA GLN A 503 4.85 -31.92 -14.93
C GLN A 503 4.08 -30.77 -14.30
#